data_AF-A0A7D7FDJ1-F1
#
_entry.id   AF-A0A7D7FDJ1-F1
#
_cell.length_a   1.000
_cell.length_b   1.000
_cell.length_c   1.000
_cell.angle_alpha   90.00
_cell.angle_beta   90.00
_cell.angle_gamma   90.00
#
_symmetry.space_group_name_H-M   'P 1'
#
loop_
_entity.id
_entity.type
_entity.pdbx_description
1 polymer ?
#
loop_
_entity_poly.entity_id
_entity_poly.type
_entity_poly.pdbx_seq_one_letter_code
_entity_poly.pdbx_strand_id
1 'polypeptide(L)'
;MFTIYMYLAPMVACLLMMMNYLMSTSNSYIEKDGPFECGFTSYQQSRSAFSVAFILVAITFLPFDLEISSILPYVVSAYSNGIYGLTILIFFLFTLVMAFIYEINLGALNLERRYINNIKELKTKLYRS
;
A
#
# COMPACT_ATOMS: atom_id res chain seq x y z
N MET A 1 10.89 1.42 -32.20
CA MET A 1 10.03 0.43 -31.53
C MET A 1 9.68 0.88 -30.10
N PHE A 2 10.64 1.04 -29.19
CA PHE A 2 10.38 1.48 -27.80
C PHE A 2 9.71 2.87 -27.67
N THR A 3 10.22 3.88 -28.37
CA THR A 3 9.65 5.24 -28.37
C THR A 3 8.21 5.27 -28.88
N ILE A 4 7.91 4.47 -29.91
CA ILE A 4 6.57 4.35 -30.48
C ILE A 4 5.60 3.79 -29.43
N TYR A 5 6.01 2.76 -28.68
CA TYR A 5 5.16 2.16 -27.64
C TYR A 5 4.86 3.12 -26.48
N MET A 6 5.86 3.89 -26.03
CA MET A 6 5.71 4.89 -24.96
C MET A 6 4.66 5.95 -25.29
N TYR A 7 4.52 6.34 -26.56
CA TYR A 7 3.51 7.32 -26.98
C TYR A 7 2.17 6.70 -27.36
N LEU A 8 2.17 5.49 -27.95
CA LEU A 8 0.95 4.85 -28.44
C LEU A 8 0.02 4.40 -27.30
N ALA A 9 0.55 3.84 -26.22
CA ALA A 9 -0.26 3.36 -25.09
C ALA A 9 -1.13 4.46 -24.43
N PRO A 10 -0.58 5.62 -24.00
CA PRO A 10 -1.41 6.69 -23.46
C PRO A 10 -2.32 7.32 -24.51
N MET A 11 -1.88 7.40 -25.78
CA MET A 11 -2.70 7.97 -26.85
C MET A 11 -3.96 7.16 -27.12
N VAL A 12 -3.87 5.82 -27.13
CA VAL A 12 -5.04 4.94 -27.28
C VAL A 12 -5.96 5.05 -26.06
N ALA A 13 -5.42 5.12 -24.84
CA ALA A 13 -6.22 5.31 -23.63
C ALA A 13 -7.01 6.64 -23.66
N CYS A 14 -6.36 7.73 -24.06
CA CYS A 14 -7.01 9.03 -24.23
C CYS A 14 -8.08 9.00 -25.34
N LEU A 15 -7.81 8.34 -26.47
CA LEU A 15 -8.78 8.20 -27.56
C LEU A 15 -10.04 7.45 -27.10
N LEU A 16 -9.89 6.33 -26.40
CA LEU A 16 -11.02 5.57 -25.87
C LEU A 16 -11.82 6.37 -24.84
N MET A 17 -11.14 7.10 -23.96
CA MET A 17 -11.80 7.98 -22.99
C MET A 17 -12.57 9.11 -23.68
N MET A 18 -11.99 9.70 -24.73
CA MET A 18 -12.64 10.77 -25.50
C MET A 18 -13.83 10.27 -26.31
N MET A 19 -13.74 9.08 -26.90
CA MET A 19 -14.86 8.41 -27.56
C MET A 19 -16.00 8.11 -26.57
N ASN A 20 -15.68 7.62 -25.37
CA ASN A 20 -16.67 7.39 -24.33
C ASN A 20 -17.37 8.70 -23.95
N TYR A 21 -16.62 9.79 -23.74
CA TYR A 21 -17.19 11.09 -23.41
C TYR A 21 -18.11 11.64 -24.51
N LEU A 22 -17.76 11.46 -25.79
CA LEU A 22 -18.57 11.94 -26.92
C LEU A 22 -19.82 11.09 -27.17
N MET A 23 -19.76 9.78 -26.96
CA MET A 23 -20.86 8.85 -27.26
C MET A 23 -21.76 8.56 -26.05
N SER A 24 -21.28 8.78 -24.82
CA SER A 24 -22.02 8.47 -23.60
C SER A 24 -23.12 9.49 -23.33
N THR A 25 -24.32 9.00 -23.02
CA THR A 25 -25.43 9.83 -22.59
C THR A 25 -25.28 10.19 -21.11
N SER A 26 -24.93 11.44 -20.80
CA SER A 26 -24.85 11.93 -19.42
C SER A 26 -26.24 12.39 -18.92
N ASN A 27 -26.92 11.54 -18.14
CA ASN A 27 -28.10 11.97 -17.36
C ASN A 27 -27.67 12.16 -15.90
N SER A 28 -27.46 13.42 -15.50
CA SER A 28 -27.07 13.82 -14.14
C SER A 28 -28.31 14.20 -13.35
N TYR A 29 -28.43 13.62 -12.15
CA TYR A 29 -29.45 13.97 -11.17
C TYR A 29 -28.79 13.98 -9.79
N ILE A 30 -29.34 14.77 -8.86
CA ILE A 30 -28.73 15.07 -7.56
C ILE A 30 -28.30 13.80 -6.80
N GLU A 31 -29.16 12.76 -6.82
CA GLU A 31 -28.90 11.48 -6.15
C GLU A 31 -27.87 10.59 -6.88
N LYS A 32 -27.59 10.84 -8.17
CA LYS A 32 -26.56 10.13 -8.95
C LYS A 32 -25.16 10.66 -8.68
N ASP A 33 -25.09 11.98 -8.50
CA ASP A 33 -23.83 12.71 -8.37
C ASP A 33 -23.34 12.72 -6.90
N GLY A 34 -24.19 12.31 -5.95
CA GLY A 34 -23.86 12.13 -4.55
C GLY A 34 -23.23 10.75 -4.23
N PRO A 35 -22.50 10.63 -3.10
CA PRO A 35 -22.00 9.35 -2.63
C PRO A 35 -23.17 8.43 -2.25
N PHE A 36 -23.01 7.12 -2.46
CA PHE A 36 -23.97 6.14 -2.00
C PHE A 36 -23.95 6.05 -0.47
N GLU A 37 -24.84 6.78 0.17
CA GLU A 37 -25.13 6.67 1.61
C GLU A 37 -26.48 5.96 1.76
N CYS A 38 -26.59 4.95 2.62
CA CYS A 38 -27.81 4.16 2.83
C CYS A 38 -28.98 4.96 3.48
N GLY A 39 -29.23 6.20 3.05
CA GLY A 39 -30.28 7.10 3.55
C GLY A 39 -29.89 7.95 4.76
N PHE A 40 -28.62 7.98 5.15
CA PHE A 40 -28.13 8.75 6.30
C PHE A 40 -27.07 9.77 5.87
N THR A 41 -27.31 11.05 6.14
CA THR A 41 -26.33 12.12 5.90
C THR A 41 -25.16 11.97 6.85
N SER A 42 -23.95 11.75 6.33
CA SER A 42 -22.73 11.67 7.13
C SER A 42 -22.28 13.05 7.66
N TYR A 43 -22.90 13.52 8.74
CA TYR A 43 -22.32 14.61 9.55
C TYR A 43 -21.20 14.07 10.44
N GLN A 44 -20.15 13.50 9.87
CA GLN A 44 -19.04 12.96 10.65
C GLN A 44 -17.66 13.25 10.05
N GLN A 45 -16.68 13.24 10.94
CA GLN A 45 -15.27 13.48 10.69
C GLN A 45 -14.78 12.67 9.47
N SER A 46 -14.15 13.34 8.49
CA SER A 46 -13.62 12.73 7.27
C SER A 46 -12.46 11.74 7.51
N ARG A 47 -11.93 11.70 8.74
CA ARG A 47 -10.83 10.82 9.13
C ARG A 47 -11.37 9.63 9.91
N SER A 48 -11.23 8.45 9.32
CA SER A 48 -11.43 7.18 10.01
C SER A 48 -10.18 6.79 10.81
N ALA A 49 -10.38 6.17 11.97
CA ALA A 49 -9.28 5.56 12.72
C ALA A 49 -8.87 4.26 12.03
N PHE A 50 -7.62 4.19 11.58
CA PHE A 50 -7.02 3.00 10.98
C PHE A 50 -5.92 2.43 11.90
N SER A 51 -5.59 1.14 11.70
CA SER A 51 -4.50 0.50 12.45
C SER A 51 -3.15 1.10 12.06
N VAL A 52 -2.26 1.31 13.04
CA VAL A 52 -0.90 1.83 12.81
C VAL A 52 -0.10 0.93 11.85
N ALA A 53 -0.41 -0.37 11.80
CA ALA A 53 0.23 -1.32 10.89
C ALA A 53 0.19 -0.86 9.42
N PHE A 54 -0.87 -0.18 8.96
CA PHE A 54 -0.97 0.29 7.59
C PHE A 54 0.05 1.37 7.24
N ILE A 55 0.37 2.27 8.18
CA ILE A 55 1.38 3.31 7.95
C ILE A 55 2.80 2.74 8.14
N LEU A 56 2.98 1.76 9.03
CA LEU A 56 4.26 1.07 9.21
C LEU A 56 4.73 0.37 7.92
N VAL A 57 3.83 -0.25 7.16
CA VAL A 57 4.17 -0.82 5.83
C VAL A 57 4.71 0.24 4.87
N ALA A 58 4.14 1.45 4.85
CA ALA A 58 4.61 2.52 3.98
C ALA A 58 5.98 3.06 4.42
N ILE A 59 6.24 3.15 5.73
CA ILE A 59 7.51 3.61 6.27
C ILE A 59 8.62 2.58 6.02
N THR A 60 8.33 1.29 6.14
CA THR A 60 9.28 0.20 5.88
C THR A 60 9.58 -0.02 4.40
N PHE A 61 8.63 0.28 3.53
CA PHE A 61 8.85 0.25 2.09
C PHE A 61 10.01 1.15 1.67
N LEU A 62 10.18 2.32 2.31
CA LEU A 62 11.20 3.30 1.95
C LEU A 62 12.66 2.79 2.09
N PRO A 63 13.12 2.26 3.25
CA PRO A 63 14.47 1.70 3.37
C PRO A 63 14.66 0.44 2.51
N PHE A 64 13.63 -0.37 2.30
CA PHE A 64 13.72 -1.54 1.41
C PHE A 64 13.85 -1.17 -0.07
N ASP A 65 13.18 -0.12 -0.51
CA ASP A 65 13.34 0.41 -1.87
C ASP A 65 14.75 1.01 -2.06
N LEU A 66 15.24 1.74 -1.05
CA LEU A 66 16.62 2.25 -1.04
C LEU A 66 17.66 1.14 -1.00
N GLU A 67 17.39 0.01 -0.35
CA GLU A 67 18.27 -1.16 -0.37
C GLU A 67 18.48 -1.64 -1.81
N ILE A 68 17.39 -1.92 -2.54
CA ILE A 68 17.46 -2.40 -3.92
C ILE A 68 18.09 -1.35 -4.84
N SER A 69 17.71 -0.08 -4.68
CA SER A 69 18.30 1.02 -5.43
C SER A 69 19.81 1.17 -5.19
N SER A 70 20.31 0.83 -4.00
CA SER A 70 21.74 0.89 -3.66
C SER A 70 22.53 -0.32 -4.15
N ILE A 71 21.89 -1.49 -4.28
CA ILE A 71 22.50 -2.70 -4.86
C ILE A 71 22.77 -2.51 -6.35
N LEU A 72 21.88 -1.84 -7.07
CA LEU A 72 21.96 -1.65 -8.53
C LEU A 72 23.29 -1.02 -9.01
N PRO A 73 23.77 0.13 -8.49
CA PRO A 73 25.03 0.70 -8.92
C PRO A 73 26.23 -0.20 -8.60
N TYR A 74 26.20 -0.94 -7.48
CA TYR A 74 27.24 -1.91 -7.17
C TYR A 74 27.27 -3.05 -8.20
N VAL A 75 26.12 -3.62 -8.56
CA VAL A 75 26.03 -4.70 -9.57
C VAL A 75 26.59 -4.24 -10.91
N VAL A 76 26.26 -3.02 -11.35
CA VAL A 76 26.76 -2.45 -12.62
C VAL A 76 28.27 -2.24 -12.59
N SER A 77 28.85 -1.90 -11.43
CA SER A 77 30.28 -1.61 -11.26
C SER A 77 31.05 -2.70 -10.51
N ALA A 78 30.51 -3.91 -10.43
CA ALA A 78 31.06 -5.00 -9.61
C ALA A 78 32.49 -5.38 -10.04
N TYR A 79 32.77 -5.30 -11.34
CA TYR A 79 34.10 -5.57 -11.90
C TYR A 79 35.16 -4.55 -11.45
N SER A 80 34.81 -3.26 -11.35
CA SER A 80 35.76 -2.21 -10.95
C SER A 80 35.96 -2.14 -9.44
N ASN A 81 34.90 -2.37 -8.66
CA ASN A 81 34.94 -2.25 -7.21
C ASN A 81 35.48 -3.51 -6.50
N GLY A 82 35.45 -4.66 -7.18
CA GLY A 82 36.01 -5.92 -6.69
C GLY A 82 35.52 -6.32 -5.30
N ILE A 83 36.43 -6.90 -4.50
CA ILE A 83 36.16 -7.33 -3.12
C ILE A 83 35.87 -6.16 -2.17
N TYR A 84 36.47 -4.99 -2.41
CA TYR A 84 36.34 -3.84 -1.51
C TYR A 84 34.94 -3.24 -1.54
N GLY A 85 34.34 -3.08 -2.73
CA GLY A 85 32.94 -2.66 -2.82
C GLY A 85 31.98 -3.70 -2.24
N LEU A 86 32.31 -4.99 -2.40
CA LEU A 86 31.49 -6.09 -1.86
C LEU A 86 31.41 -6.02 -0.33
N THR A 87 32.53 -5.78 0.36
CA THR A 87 32.55 -5.74 1.83
C THR A 87 31.74 -4.58 2.39
N ILE A 88 31.82 -3.40 1.76
CA ILE A 88 31.01 -2.22 2.12
C ILE A 88 29.52 -2.52 1.91
N LEU A 89 29.16 -3.12 0.78
CA LEU A 89 27.77 -3.46 0.48
C LEU A 89 27.22 -4.49 1.47
N ILE A 90 27.99 -5.53 1.82
CA ILE A 90 27.59 -6.53 2.82
C ILE A 90 27.35 -5.86 4.18
N PHE A 91 28.22 -4.94 4.61
CA PHE A 91 28.04 -4.23 5.89
C PHE A 91 26.79 -3.36 5.89
N PHE A 92 26.51 -2.70 4.77
CA PHE A 92 25.28 -1.92 4.58
C PHE A 92 24.03 -2.81 4.64
N LEU A 93 24.00 -3.90 3.88
CA LEU A 93 22.88 -4.86 3.87
C LEU A 93 22.65 -5.48 5.25
N PHE A 94 23.73 -5.86 5.94
CA PHE A 94 23.65 -6.45 7.28
C PHE A 94 22.96 -5.51 8.28
N THR A 95 23.24 -4.21 8.20
CA THR A 95 22.63 -3.20 9.07
C THR A 95 21.12 -3.10 8.84
N LEU A 96 20.68 -3.13 7.57
CA LEU A 96 19.26 -3.10 7.22
C LEU A 96 18.52 -4.38 7.63
N VAL A 97 19.15 -5.55 7.44
CA VAL A 97 18.60 -6.83 7.90
C VAL A 97 18.41 -6.84 9.41
N MET A 98 19.38 -6.32 10.19
CA MET A 98 19.24 -6.20 11.64
C MET A 98 18.08 -5.28 12.04
N ALA A 99 17.92 -4.14 11.36
CA ALA A 99 16.79 -3.24 11.58
C ALA A 99 15.44 -3.92 11.27
N PHE A 100 15.37 -4.71 10.21
CA PHE A 100 14.16 -5.44 9.84
C PHE A 100 13.80 -6.55 10.84
N ILE A 101 14.79 -7.31 11.31
CA ILE A 101 14.59 -8.34 12.34
C ILE A 101 14.03 -7.69 13.62
N TYR A 102 14.54 -6.52 14.00
CA TYR A 102 14.02 -5.78 15.14
C TYR A 102 12.52 -5.48 14.96
N GLU A 103 12.11 -4.97 13.81
CA GLU A 103 10.72 -4.63 13.55
C GLU A 103 9.77 -5.83 13.54
N ILE A 104 10.20 -6.97 12.97
CA ILE A 104 9.42 -8.21 12.99
C ILE A 104 9.18 -8.65 14.45
N ASN A 105 10.22 -8.58 15.29
CA ASN A 105 10.12 -8.96 16.70
C ASN A 105 9.18 -8.06 17.51
N LEU A 106 9.00 -6.79 17.11
CA LEU A 106 7.98 -5.92 17.70
C LEU A 106 6.55 -6.33 17.32
N GLY A 107 6.36 -7.16 16.30
CA GLY A 107 5.05 -7.52 15.79
C GLY A 107 4.29 -6.33 15.19
N ALA A 108 5.02 -5.28 14.77
CA ALA A 108 4.46 -4.00 14.32
C ALA A 108 3.57 -4.14 13.06
N LEU A 109 3.79 -5.20 12.27
CA LEU A 109 3.02 -5.51 11.07
C LEU A 109 1.77 -6.38 11.31
N ASN A 110 1.50 -6.81 12.55
CA ASN A 110 0.35 -7.66 12.83
C ASN A 110 -0.97 -6.86 12.80
N LEU A 111 -1.93 -7.36 12.04
CA LEU A 111 -3.29 -6.82 12.01
C LEU A 111 -4.09 -7.41 13.18
N GLU A 112 -4.27 -6.62 14.24
CA GLU A 112 -5.05 -7.05 15.39
C GLU A 112 -6.56 -7.03 15.09
N ARG A 113 -7.23 -8.16 15.35
CA ARG A 113 -8.68 -8.26 15.32
C ARG A 113 -9.25 -7.96 16.71
N ARG A 114 -9.75 -6.74 16.93
CA ARG A 114 -10.45 -6.34 18.16
C ARG A 114 -11.87 -6.92 18.30
N TYR A 115 -12.06 -8.21 18.02
CA TYR A 115 -13.31 -8.89 18.36
C TYR A 115 -13.11 -9.71 19.64
N ILE A 116 -13.55 -9.17 20.77
CA ILE A 116 -13.51 -9.86 22.06
C ILE A 116 -14.65 -10.88 22.08
N ASN A 117 -14.30 -12.17 22.09
CA ASN A 117 -15.24 -13.27 22.22
C ASN A 117 -15.79 -13.37 23.67
N ASN A 118 -16.61 -12.43 24.10
CA ASN A 118 -17.46 -12.58 25.29
C ASN A 118 -18.70 -13.45 25.03
N ILE A 119 -18.64 -14.33 24.02
CA ILE A 119 -19.74 -15.21 23.63
C ILE A 119 -20.05 -16.23 24.74
N LYS A 120 -19.05 -16.62 25.55
CA LYS A 120 -19.24 -17.62 26.61
C LYS A 120 -20.12 -17.09 27.76
N GLU A 121 -19.95 -15.82 28.16
CA GLU A 121 -20.77 -15.19 29.19
C GLU A 121 -22.16 -14.78 28.69
N LEU A 122 -22.28 -14.32 27.44
CA LEU A 122 -23.57 -13.96 26.85
C LEU A 122 -24.47 -15.19 26.67
N LYS A 123 -23.88 -16.33 26.28
CA LYS A 123 -24.64 -17.59 26.12
C LYS A 123 -25.13 -18.14 27.46
N THR A 124 -24.35 -18.05 28.53
CA THR A 124 -24.77 -18.50 29.86
C THR A 124 -25.82 -17.58 30.49
N LYS A 125 -25.79 -16.28 30.18
CA LYS A 125 -26.79 -15.32 30.68
C LYS A 125 -28.14 -15.44 29.94
N LEU A 126 -28.12 -15.73 28.64
CA LEU A 126 -29.33 -15.93 27.82
C LEU A 126 -30.07 -17.25 28.10
N TYR A 127 -29.35 -18.32 28.48
CA TYR A 127 -29.96 -19.62 28.81
C TYR A 127 -30.41 -19.75 30.29
N ARG A 128 -30.20 -18.69 31.09
CA ARG A 128 -30.50 -18.67 32.53
C ARG A 128 -31.57 -17.63 32.91
N SER A 129 -32.18 -16.97 31.92
CA SER A 129 -33.40 -16.15 32.02
C SER A 129 -34.55 -16.85 31.33
#